data_AF-A0A671S5Z9-F1
#
_entry.id   AF-A0A671S5Z9-F1
#
_cell.length_a   1.000
_cell.length_b   1.000
_cell.length_c   1.000
_cell.angle_alpha   90.00
_cell.angle_beta   90.00
_cell.angle_gamma   90.00
#
_symmetry.space_group_name_H-M   'P 1'
#
loop_
_entity.id
_entity.type
_entity.pdbx_description
1 polymer ?
#
loop_
_entity_poly.entity_id
_entity_poly.type
_entity_poly.pdbx_seq_one_letter_code
_entity_poly.pdbx_strand_id
1 'polypeptide(L)'
;MEQCHNYNARLCAERSVRMPFLDSQTGVAQSNCYFWMEKRHRGPGVAPGQLYTYPARRWRKKRRANPPEDPRLAIPSLKPGTQPLTSLV
;
A
#
# COMPACT_ATOMS: atom_id res chain seq x y z
N MET A 1 -5.14 -32.93 -17.13
CA MET A 1 -4.60 -31.81 -16.32
C MET A 1 -4.33 -30.56 -17.17
N GLU A 2 -3.86 -30.73 -18.41
CA GLU A 2 -3.58 -29.61 -19.34
C GLU A 2 -4.79 -28.73 -19.68
N GLN A 3 -5.96 -29.33 -19.88
CA GLN A 3 -7.18 -28.55 -20.14
C GLN A 3 -7.59 -27.68 -18.94
N CYS A 4 -7.38 -28.15 -17.71
CA CYS A 4 -7.59 -27.36 -16.49
C CYS A 4 -6.59 -26.20 -16.40
N HIS A 5 -5.33 -26.45 -16.75
CA HIS A 5 -4.30 -25.42 -16.81
C HIS A 5 -4.64 -24.34 -17.85
N ASN A 6 -5.04 -24.75 -19.06
CA ASN A 6 -5.42 -23.85 -20.15
C ASN A 6 -6.65 -23.02 -19.78
N TYR A 7 -7.62 -23.62 -19.09
CA TYR A 7 -8.77 -22.90 -18.56
C TYR A 7 -8.37 -21.85 -17.51
N ASN A 8 -7.52 -22.21 -16.55
CA ASN A 8 -7.05 -21.28 -15.53
C ASN A 8 -6.24 -20.11 -16.13
N ALA A 9 -5.39 -20.39 -17.13
CA ALA A 9 -4.65 -19.36 -17.85
C ALA A 9 -5.59 -18.35 -18.54
N ARG A 10 -6.64 -18.85 -19.21
CA ARG A 10 -7.67 -18.01 -19.83
C ARG A 10 -8.39 -17.15 -18.79
N LEU A 11 -8.77 -17.74 -17.66
CA LEU A 11 -9.46 -17.05 -16.57
C LEU A 11 -8.59 -15.92 -15.96
N CYS A 12 -7.30 -16.18 -15.76
CA CYS A 12 -6.36 -15.15 -15.30
C CYS A 12 -6.21 -14.00 -16.30
N ALA A 13 -6.15 -14.31 -17.59
CA ALA A 13 -6.05 -13.31 -18.65
C ALA A 13 -7.32 -12.44 -18.74
N GLU A 14 -8.51 -13.06 -18.73
CA GLU A 14 -9.77 -12.32 -18.73
C GLU A 14 -9.91 -11.43 -17.49
N ARG A 15 -9.47 -11.93 -16.33
CA ARG A 15 -9.47 -11.15 -15.08
C ARG A 15 -8.57 -9.93 -15.18
N SER A 16 -7.34 -10.06 -15.69
CA SER A 16 -6.41 -8.94 -15.77
C SER A 16 -6.89 -7.85 -16.73
N VAL A 17 -7.53 -8.24 -17.84
CA VAL A 17 -8.10 -7.31 -18.83
C VAL A 17 -9.26 -6.47 -18.27
N ARG A 18 -10.03 -7.02 -17.33
CA ARG A 18 -11.19 -6.32 -16.73
C ARG A 18 -10.83 -5.43 -15.53
N MET A 19 -9.56 -5.37 -15.12
CA MET A 19 -9.12 -4.54 -14.01
C MET A 19 -8.73 -3.14 -14.49
N PRO A 20 -8.98 -2.08 -13.69
CA PRO A 20 -9.69 -2.07 -12.41
C PRO A 20 -11.22 -2.15 -12.57
N PHE A 21 -11.91 -2.70 -11.57
CA PHE A 21 -13.38 -2.72 -11.53
C PHE A 21 -13.91 -1.38 -11.00
N LEU A 22 -14.79 -0.72 -11.74
CA LEU A 22 -15.40 0.53 -11.30
C LEU A 22 -16.68 0.27 -10.54
N ASP A 23 -16.66 0.51 -9.23
CA ASP A 23 -17.84 0.37 -8.36
C ASP A 23 -18.73 1.61 -8.47
N SER A 24 -19.98 1.41 -8.92
CA SER A 24 -20.93 2.49 -9.16
C SER A 24 -21.47 3.14 -7.89
N GLN A 25 -21.49 2.42 -6.77
CA GLN A 25 -22.03 2.96 -5.51
C GLN A 25 -21.00 3.84 -4.79
N THR A 26 -19.73 3.44 -4.80
CA THR A 26 -18.66 4.14 -4.07
C THR A 26 -17.80 5.05 -4.96
N GLY A 27 -17.88 4.87 -6.28
CA GLY A 27 -17.01 5.56 -7.24
C GLY A 27 -15.56 5.09 -7.21
N VAL A 28 -15.25 4.00 -6.48
CA VAL A 28 -13.88 3.49 -6.35
C VAL A 28 -13.55 2.57 -7.53
N ALA A 29 -12.44 2.85 -8.19
CA ALA A 29 -11.80 1.91 -9.13
C ALA A 29 -11.06 0.82 -8.33
N GLN A 30 -11.76 -0.25 -8.01
CA GLN A 30 -11.28 -1.35 -7.18
C GLN A 30 -10.21 -2.18 -7.88
N SER A 31 -9.21 -2.58 -7.10
CA SER A 31 -8.14 -3.47 -7.51
C SER A 31 -7.96 -4.61 -6.50
N ASN A 32 -6.97 -5.49 -6.72
CA ASN A 32 -6.60 -6.50 -5.72
C ASN A 32 -6.34 -5.83 -4.37
N CYS A 33 -7.05 -6.29 -3.34
CA CYS A 33 -6.95 -5.77 -1.98
C CYS A 33 -6.35 -6.82 -1.04
N TYR A 34 -5.91 -6.36 0.13
CA TYR A 34 -5.24 -7.19 1.14
C TYR A 34 -5.91 -7.03 2.51
N PHE A 35 -7.20 -6.69 2.52
CA PHE A 35 -7.98 -6.54 3.75
C PHE A 35 -8.31 -7.90 4.37
N TRP A 36 -8.46 -8.94 3.53
CA TRP A 36 -8.83 -10.28 3.97
C TRP A 36 -7.61 -11.04 4.52
N MET A 37 -7.48 -11.04 5.84
CA MET A 37 -6.43 -11.76 6.55
C MET A 37 -6.99 -13.00 7.26
N GLU A 38 -6.35 -14.14 7.05
CA GLU A 38 -6.69 -15.38 7.77
C GLU A 38 -6.28 -15.38 9.25
N LYS A 39 -6.90 -16.27 10.05
CA LYS A 39 -6.59 -16.43 11.49
C LYS A 39 -5.12 -16.74 11.77
N ARG A 40 -4.44 -17.49 10.89
CA ARG A 40 -3.00 -17.80 11.02
C ARG A 40 -2.09 -16.56 10.89
N HIS A 41 -2.58 -15.47 10.29
CA HIS A 41 -1.84 -14.22 10.19
C HIS A 41 -2.01 -13.34 11.44
N ARG A 42 -2.90 -13.71 12.37
CA ARG A 42 -3.12 -12.96 13.59
C ARG A 42 -1.95 -13.19 14.56
N GLY A 43 -1.14 -12.16 14.76
CA GLY A 43 -0.08 -12.14 15.76
C GLY A 43 -0.53 -11.46 17.07
N PRO A 44 0.30 -11.54 18.13
CA PRO A 44 0.08 -10.79 19.35
C PRO A 44 0.13 -9.27 19.11
N GLY A 45 -0.51 -8.49 19.96
CA GLY A 45 -0.38 -7.03 19.96
C GLY A 45 1.06 -6.58 20.20
N VAL A 46 1.50 -5.53 19.49
CA VAL A 46 2.87 -4.98 19.61
C VAL A 46 2.91 -3.68 20.42
N ALA A 47 1.80 -2.95 20.49
CA ALA A 47 1.67 -1.72 21.27
C ALA A 47 0.83 -1.92 22.54
N PRO A 48 1.01 -1.09 23.59
CA PRO A 48 0.17 -1.13 24.78
C PRO A 48 -1.33 -1.02 24.43
N GLY A 49 -2.15 -1.91 24.98
CA GLY A 49 -3.60 -1.96 24.72
C GLY A 49 -4.01 -2.64 23.40
N GLN A 50 -3.06 -3.07 22.56
CA GLN A 50 -3.36 -3.77 21.32
C GLN A 50 -3.59 -5.26 21.59
N LEU A 51 -4.73 -5.81 21.16
CA LEU A 51 -5.02 -7.24 21.31
C LEU A 51 -4.31 -8.09 20.26
N TYR A 52 -4.32 -7.64 19.00
CA TYR A 52 -3.79 -8.38 17.86
C TYR A 52 -3.07 -7.47 16.87
N THR A 53 -2.11 -8.06 16.16
CA THR A 53 -1.39 -7.42 15.03
C THR A 53 -1.51 -8.30 13.79
N TYR A 54 -1.58 -7.69 12.61
CA TYR A 54 -1.52 -8.41 11.32
C TYR A 54 -0.30 -7.94 10.51
N PRO A 55 0.21 -8.77 9.58
CA PRO A 55 1.37 -8.42 8.77
C PRO A 55 1.14 -7.13 7.98
N ALA A 56 1.99 -6.13 8.22
CA ALA A 56 1.95 -4.88 7.48
C ALA A 56 2.64 -5.03 6.12
N ARG A 57 2.02 -4.50 5.07
CA ARG A 57 2.62 -4.51 3.73
C ARG A 57 3.54 -3.30 3.57
N ARG A 58 4.80 -3.55 3.21
CA ARG A 58 5.76 -2.48 2.90
C ARG A 58 5.29 -1.73 1.65
N TRP A 59 5.28 -0.42 1.74
CA TRP A 59 4.91 0.46 0.63
C TRP A 59 5.94 1.60 0.52
N ARG A 60 6.07 2.16 -0.69
CA ARG A 60 6.94 3.31 -0.95
C ARG A 60 6.22 4.24 -1.92
N LYS A 61 6.08 5.51 -1.53
CA LYS A 61 5.56 6.55 -2.43
C LYS A 61 6.56 6.76 -3.58
N LYS A 62 6.09 6.67 -4.83
CA LYS A 62 6.93 6.99 -6.00
C LYS A 62 7.30 8.47 -5.95
N ARG A 63 8.60 8.78 -6.09
CA ARG A 63 9.07 10.17 -6.19
C ARG A 63 8.58 10.75 -7.53
N ARG A 64 7.99 11.95 -7.50
CA ARG A 64 7.63 12.67 -8.72
C ARG A 64 8.93 13.10 -9.42
N ALA A 65 9.03 12.90 -10.73
CA ALA A 65 10.22 13.28 -11.51
C ALA A 65 10.34 14.81 -11.60
N ASN A 66 9.22 15.49 -11.74
CA ASN A 66 9.15 16.94 -11.80
C ASN A 66 8.52 17.49 -10.51
N PRO A 67 9.07 18.59 -9.96
CA PRO A 67 8.37 19.37 -8.95
C PRO A 67 6.98 19.77 -9.48
N PRO A 68 5.96 19.84 -8.62
CA PRO A 68 4.71 20.48 -9.00
C PRO A 68 4.98 21.91 -9.45
N GLU A 69 4.49 22.29 -10.62
CA GLU A 69 4.61 23.67 -11.16
C GLU A 69 3.94 24.71 -10.25
N ASP A 70 2.92 24.28 -9.48
CA ASP A 70 2.27 25.13 -8.48
C ASP A 70 3.15 25.23 -7.21
N PRO A 71 3.64 26.43 -6.85
CA PRO A 71 4.44 26.64 -5.64
C PRO A 71 3.75 26.19 -4.35
N ARG A 72 2.41 26.12 -4.32
CA ARG A 72 1.64 25.65 -3.15
C ARG A 72 1.70 24.14 -2.95
N LEU A 73 2.05 23.40 -4.00
CA LEU A 73 2.17 21.93 -3.98
C LEU A 73 3.62 21.47 -3.82
N ALA A 74 4.58 22.40 -3.76
CA ALA A 74 5.99 22.10 -3.53
C ALA A 74 6.19 21.37 -2.20
N ILE A 75 6.91 20.24 -2.25
CA ILE A 75 7.25 19.47 -1.04
C ILE A 75 8.40 20.20 -0.35
N PRO A 76 8.25 20.67 0.90
CA PRO A 76 9.35 21.30 1.62
C PRO A 76 10.51 20.32 1.75
N SER A 77 11.72 20.75 1.37
CA SER A 77 12.94 19.97 1.58
C SER A 77 13.14 19.73 3.07
N LEU A 78 13.08 18.48 3.53
CA LEU A 78 13.51 18.08 4.87
C LEU A 78 15.00 18.41 4.99
N LYS A 79 15.35 19.46 5.75
CA LYS A 79 16.74 19.72 6.12
C LYS A 79 17.21 18.58 7.03
N PRO A 80 18.33 17.91 6.76
CA PRO A 80 18.90 16.99 7.73
C PRO A 80 19.34 17.78 8.96
N GLY A 81 18.66 17.54 10.08
CA GLY A 81 19.02 18.11 11.37
C GLY A 81 20.38 17.60 11.80
N THR A 82 21.39 18.46 11.73
CA THR A 82 22.64 18.30 12.49
C THR A 82 22.70 19.45 13.48
N GLN A 83 22.27 19.20 14.70
CA GLN A 83 22.75 19.94 15.87
C GLN A 83 23.02 18.90 16.95
N PRO A 84 24.29 18.63 17.32
CA PRO A 84 24.60 17.76 18.43
C PRO A 84 24.20 18.43 19.76
N LEU A 85 23.61 17.62 20.64
CA LEU A 85 23.29 17.94 22.03
C LEU A 85 24.58 18.25 22.82
N THR A 86 24.83 19.51 23.16
CA THR A 86 25.61 19.89 24.36
C THR A 86 25.27 21.32 24.80
N SER A 87 25.20 21.52 26.13
CA SER A 87 25.12 22.76 26.91
C SER A 87 23.74 23.40 27.16
N LEU A 88 23.10 22.94 28.23
CA LEU A 88 22.60 23.82 29.29
C LEU A 88 22.59 22.98 30.58
N VAL A 89 23.74 23.01 31.25
CA VAL A 89 23.79 23.05 32.72
C VAL A 89 23.39 24.46 33.11
#